data_AF-A0AAI9RK66-F1
#
_entry.id   AF-A0AAI9RK66-F1
#
_cell.length_a   1.000
_cell.length_b   1.000
_cell.length_c   1.000
_cell.angle_alpha   90.00
_cell.angle_beta   90.00
_cell.angle_gamma   90.00
#
_symmetry.space_group_name_H-M   'P 1'
#
loop_
_entity.id
_entity.type
_entity.pdbx_description
1 polymer ?
#
loop_
_entity_poly.entity_id
_entity_poly.type
_entity_poly.pdbx_seq_one_letter_code
_entity_poly.pdbx_strand_id
1 'polypeptide(L)'
;MKKSLLFFVIVLWALMSGCNDSNANVSENEQQVLENVWTYVKGTDMPIDEEWENAWLNGEIEEIEVSDDITSYIDAKEEYPGQTVLLVTPNFKTERTAYPKILVDAKTTEVIGEIPGE
;
A
#
# COMPACT_ATOMS: atom_id res chain seq x y z
N MET A 1 69.25 -10.39 19.84
CA MET A 1 69.07 -11.85 19.82
C MET A 1 67.59 -12.15 19.81
N LYS A 2 67.13 -12.96 18.83
CA LYS A 2 65.94 -13.86 18.83
C LYS A 2 64.57 -13.22 19.19
N LYS A 3 63.45 -13.49 18.52
CA LYS A 3 63.05 -14.22 17.32
C LYS A 3 61.59 -13.78 17.05
N SER A 4 61.24 -13.73 15.77
CA SER A 4 59.91 -13.76 15.16
C SER A 4 58.79 -14.44 15.98
N LEU A 5 57.55 -13.97 15.85
CA LEU A 5 56.44 -14.87 15.47
C LEU A 5 55.26 -14.10 14.82
N LEU A 6 55.11 -14.27 13.51
CA LEU A 6 53.84 -14.14 12.79
C LEU A 6 52.80 -15.13 13.35
N PHE A 7 51.54 -14.72 13.44
CA PHE A 7 50.42 -15.64 13.33
C PHE A 7 49.40 -15.12 12.31
N PHE A 8 49.41 -15.82 11.17
CA PHE A 8 48.37 -15.87 10.16
C PHE A 8 47.22 -16.70 10.74
N VAL A 9 45.98 -16.19 10.80
CA VAL A 9 44.78 -17.04 10.81
C VAL A 9 43.71 -16.36 9.94
N ILE A 10 43.48 -17.02 8.81
CA ILE A 10 42.35 -16.89 7.91
C ILE A 10 41.11 -17.45 8.61
N VAL A 11 40.00 -16.72 8.61
CA VAL A 11 38.67 -17.32 8.69
C VAL A 11 37.76 -16.65 7.66
N LEU A 12 37.57 -17.35 6.55
CA LEU A 12 36.41 -17.22 5.68
C LEU A 12 35.16 -17.48 6.51
N TRP A 13 34.19 -16.57 6.52
CA TRP A 13 32.78 -16.96 6.50
C TRP A 13 32.08 -16.14 5.41
N ALA A 14 31.96 -16.76 4.24
CA ALA A 14 31.00 -16.39 3.23
C ALA A 14 29.61 -16.70 3.78
N LEU A 15 28.91 -15.68 4.27
CA LEU A 15 27.48 -15.79 4.51
C LEU A 15 26.80 -15.65 3.16
N MET A 16 26.21 -16.77 2.74
CA MET A 16 25.31 -16.87 1.62
C MET A 16 24.25 -15.79 1.72
N SER A 17 24.29 -14.80 0.83
CA SER A 17 23.11 -14.02 0.47
C SER A 17 22.19 -14.99 -0.27
N GLY A 18 21.39 -15.71 0.51
CA GLY A 18 20.26 -16.45 -0.02
C GLY A 18 19.37 -15.46 -0.75
N CYS A 19 19.22 -15.66 -2.06
CA CYS A 19 18.00 -15.28 -2.76
C CYS A 19 16.86 -15.98 -2.02
N ASN A 20 16.15 -15.23 -1.19
CA ASN A 20 14.90 -15.68 -0.62
C ASN A 20 13.80 -15.14 -1.52
N ASP A 21 12.94 -16.05 -1.98
CA ASP A 21 11.76 -15.82 -2.79
C ASP A 21 11.06 -14.52 -2.44
N SER A 22 10.75 -13.76 -3.49
CA SER A 22 9.93 -12.56 -3.50
C SER A 22 8.49 -12.89 -3.06
N ASN A 23 8.29 -13.12 -1.76
CA ASN A 23 6.97 -13.10 -1.16
C ASN A 23 6.74 -11.64 -0.73
N ALA A 24 5.93 -10.92 -1.51
CA ALA A 24 5.51 -9.56 -1.20
C ALA A 24 4.84 -9.57 0.18
N ASN A 25 5.60 -9.18 1.20
CA ASN A 25 5.14 -9.12 2.58
C ASN A 25 4.36 -7.81 2.70
N VAL A 26 3.09 -7.82 2.26
CA VAL A 26 2.14 -6.72 2.51
C VAL A 26 2.13 -6.51 4.01
N SER A 27 2.41 -5.29 4.45
CA SER A 27 2.48 -5.00 5.89
C SER A 27 1.09 -5.19 6.52
N GLU A 28 1.03 -5.58 7.80
CA GLU A 28 -0.26 -5.74 8.52
C GLU A 28 -1.13 -4.48 8.43
N ASN A 29 -0.50 -3.29 8.36
CA ASN A 29 -1.18 -2.01 8.20
C ASN A 29 -1.80 -1.84 6.80
N GLU A 30 -1.08 -2.19 5.74
CA GLU A 30 -1.61 -2.15 4.37
C GLU A 30 -2.80 -3.12 4.22
N GLN A 31 -2.70 -4.32 4.79
CA GLN A 31 -3.80 -5.29 4.77
C GLN A 31 -5.07 -4.72 5.44
N GLN A 32 -4.92 -4.04 6.58
CA GLN A 32 -6.05 -3.38 7.25
C GLN A 32 -6.67 -2.27 6.39
N VAL A 33 -5.85 -1.47 5.70
CA VAL A 33 -6.34 -0.44 4.76
C VAL A 33 -7.18 -1.08 3.65
N LEU A 34 -6.70 -2.15 3.02
CA LEU A 34 -7.43 -2.85 1.96
C LEU A 34 -8.75 -3.47 2.46
N GLU A 35 -8.77 -4.01 3.69
CA GLU A 35 -9.99 -4.54 4.31
C GLU A 35 -11.02 -3.46 4.65
N ASN A 36 -10.57 -2.29 5.12
CA ASN A 36 -11.44 -1.15 5.37
C ASN A 36 -12.03 -0.61 4.07
N VAL A 37 -11.22 -0.48 3.02
CA VAL A 37 -11.69 -0.09 1.68
C VAL A 37 -12.70 -1.10 1.15
N TRP A 38 -12.43 -2.40 1.25
CA TRP A 38 -13.39 -3.41 0.82
C TRP A 38 -14.70 -3.36 1.63
N THR A 39 -14.61 -3.10 2.93
CA THR A 39 -15.78 -2.91 3.79
C THR A 39 -16.62 -1.71 3.36
N TYR A 40 -15.98 -0.59 3.00
CA TYR A 40 -16.64 0.57 2.41
C TYR A 40 -17.31 0.21 1.08
N VAL A 41 -16.60 -0.42 0.14
CA VAL A 41 -17.10 -0.79 -1.19
C VAL A 41 -18.37 -1.65 -1.10
N LYS A 42 -18.42 -2.63 -0.19
CA LYS A 42 -19.61 -3.46 0.05
C LYS A 42 -20.84 -2.67 0.51
N GLY A 43 -20.66 -1.46 1.02
CA GLY A 43 -21.73 -0.54 1.41
C GLY A 43 -22.21 0.37 0.28
N THR A 44 -21.60 0.30 -0.91
CA THR A 44 -21.93 1.13 -2.09
C THR A 44 -22.71 0.34 -3.14
N ASP A 45 -23.04 0.97 -4.27
CA ASP A 45 -23.67 0.35 -5.43
C ASP A 45 -22.67 -0.39 -6.36
N MET A 46 -21.38 -0.46 -6.00
CA MET A 46 -20.36 -1.17 -6.77
C MET A 46 -20.60 -2.70 -6.78
N PRO A 47 -20.16 -3.42 -7.83
CA PRO A 47 -20.24 -4.88 -7.84
C PRO A 47 -19.42 -5.51 -6.72
N ILE A 48 -19.95 -6.59 -6.12
CA ILE A 48 -19.37 -7.28 -4.97
C ILE A 48 -19.01 -8.75 -5.26
N ASP A 49 -18.77 -9.08 -6.53
CA ASP A 49 -18.35 -10.42 -6.91
C ASP A 49 -16.88 -10.70 -6.55
N GLU A 50 -16.44 -11.96 -6.72
CA GLU A 50 -15.09 -12.41 -6.39
C GLU A 50 -14.00 -11.66 -7.17
N GLU A 51 -14.27 -11.18 -8.39
CA GLU A 51 -13.29 -10.41 -9.16
C GLU A 51 -13.07 -9.05 -8.49
N TRP A 52 -14.15 -8.38 -8.08
CA TRP A 52 -14.10 -7.09 -7.40
C TRP A 52 -13.50 -7.19 -5.99
N GLU A 53 -13.89 -8.21 -5.22
CA GLU A 53 -13.29 -8.48 -3.91
C GLU A 53 -11.77 -8.64 -4.03
N ASN A 54 -11.32 -9.49 -4.95
CA ASN A 54 -9.89 -9.70 -5.17
C ASN A 54 -9.19 -8.43 -5.67
N ALA A 55 -9.83 -7.63 -6.53
CA ALA A 55 -9.21 -6.41 -7.04
C ALA A 55 -8.98 -5.37 -5.92
N TRP A 56 -9.92 -5.23 -4.99
CA TRP A 56 -9.77 -4.33 -3.84
C TRP A 56 -8.82 -4.88 -2.79
N LEU A 57 -8.90 -6.17 -2.43
CA LEU A 57 -8.02 -6.78 -1.44
C LEU A 57 -6.58 -6.98 -1.91
N ASN A 58 -6.30 -6.78 -3.21
CA ASN A 58 -4.95 -6.76 -3.77
C ASN A 58 -4.64 -5.42 -4.47
N GLY A 59 -5.37 -4.37 -4.08
CA GLY A 59 -5.23 -3.04 -4.64
C GLY A 59 -3.85 -2.43 -4.37
N GLU A 60 -3.49 -1.45 -5.19
CA GLU A 60 -2.31 -0.62 -5.00
C GLU A 60 -2.61 0.50 -4.01
N ILE A 61 -1.68 0.74 -3.08
CA ILE A 61 -1.75 1.82 -2.10
C ILE A 61 -0.64 2.82 -2.42
N GLU A 62 -1.01 4.08 -2.66
CA GLU A 62 -0.07 5.17 -2.89
C GLU A 62 -0.23 6.24 -1.80
N GLU A 63 0.88 6.76 -1.27
CA GLU A 63 0.86 7.97 -0.44
C GLU A 63 0.78 9.20 -1.35
N ILE A 64 -0.23 10.05 -1.15
CA ILE A 64 -0.40 11.29 -1.91
C ILE A 64 -0.59 12.48 -0.98
N GLU A 65 -0.12 13.65 -1.38
CA GLU A 65 -0.43 14.91 -0.72
C GLU A 65 -1.77 15.44 -1.22
N VAL A 66 -2.65 15.82 -0.30
CA VAL A 66 -3.96 16.38 -0.62
C VAL A 66 -3.80 17.78 -1.21
N SER A 67 -4.01 17.87 -2.52
CA SER A 67 -4.11 19.12 -3.27
C SER A 67 -5.52 19.71 -3.25
N ASP A 68 -5.68 20.93 -3.76
CA ASP A 68 -6.99 21.59 -3.92
C ASP A 68 -7.95 20.74 -4.77
N ASP A 69 -7.44 20.05 -5.79
CA ASP A 69 -8.24 19.18 -6.67
C ASP A 69 -8.79 17.96 -5.91
N ILE A 70 -7.94 17.34 -5.07
CA ILE A 70 -8.31 16.18 -4.25
C ILE A 70 -9.29 16.56 -3.13
N THR A 71 -9.12 17.76 -2.55
CA THR A 71 -9.97 18.27 -1.47
C THR A 71 -11.46 18.28 -1.85
N SER A 72 -11.79 18.41 -3.14
CA SER A 72 -13.17 18.35 -3.62
C SER A 72 -13.87 17.00 -3.36
N TYR A 73 -13.09 15.91 -3.29
CA TYR A 73 -13.52 14.53 -3.13
C TYR A 73 -13.48 14.01 -1.68
N ILE A 74 -12.92 14.79 -0.76
CA ILE A 74 -12.85 14.44 0.66
C ILE A 74 -14.11 14.92 1.37
N ASP A 75 -14.69 14.09 2.23
CA ASP A 75 -15.90 14.44 2.98
C ASP A 75 -15.61 15.44 4.11
N ALA A 76 -14.43 15.34 4.74
CA ALA A 76 -13.94 16.18 5.85
C ALA A 76 -12.98 17.31 5.40
N LYS A 77 -13.38 18.08 4.39
CA LYS A 77 -12.55 19.04 3.61
C LYS A 77 -11.67 20.02 4.39
N GLU A 78 -12.07 20.42 5.60
CA GLU A 78 -11.36 21.47 6.36
C GLU A 78 -10.05 20.98 7.00
N GLU A 79 -9.89 19.67 7.19
CA GLU A 79 -8.77 19.12 7.95
C GLU A 79 -7.61 18.68 7.05
N TYR A 80 -7.89 18.25 5.82
CA TYR A 80 -6.92 17.51 5.00
C TYR A 80 -6.01 18.28 4.04
N PRO A 81 -6.24 19.55 3.64
CA PRO A 81 -5.35 20.23 2.70
C PRO A 81 -3.88 20.22 3.14
N GLY A 82 -2.98 19.78 2.26
CA GLY A 82 -1.55 19.65 2.53
C GLY A 82 -1.15 18.49 3.46
N GLN A 83 -2.08 17.61 3.83
CA GLN A 83 -1.77 16.37 4.54
C GLN A 83 -1.50 15.21 3.56
N THR A 84 -0.72 14.23 4.01
CA THR A 84 -0.54 12.95 3.31
C THR A 84 -1.71 12.02 3.64
N VAL A 85 -2.33 11.47 2.60
CA VAL A 85 -3.37 10.45 2.67
C VAL A 85 -2.97 9.25 1.82
N LEU A 86 -3.68 8.14 1.96
CA LEU A 86 -3.51 6.95 1.14
C LEU A 86 -4.54 6.95 0.02
N LEU A 87 -4.10 6.69 -1.21
CA LEU A 87 -4.93 6.46 -2.38
C LEU A 87 -4.92 4.98 -2.71
N VAL A 88 -6.09 4.36 -2.66
CA VAL A 88 -6.25 2.94 -2.96
C VAL A 88 -6.86 2.77 -4.35
N THR A 89 -6.14 2.07 -5.22
CA THR A 89 -6.55 1.75 -6.59
C THR A 89 -6.80 0.25 -6.72
N PRO A 90 -7.99 -0.19 -7.19
CA PRO A 90 -8.25 -1.62 -7.35
C PRO A 90 -7.39 -2.21 -8.46
N ASN A 91 -6.88 -3.43 -8.24
CA ASN A 91 -5.99 -4.11 -9.18
C ASN A 91 -6.73 -5.25 -9.91
N PHE A 92 -7.30 -4.94 -11.08
CA PHE A 92 -7.96 -5.93 -11.92
C PHE A 92 -6.97 -6.69 -12.81
N LYS A 93 -7.19 -8.00 -12.98
CA LYS A 93 -6.40 -8.85 -13.90
C LYS A 93 -6.47 -8.40 -15.35
N THR A 94 -7.58 -7.80 -15.74
CA THR A 94 -7.78 -7.15 -17.03
C THR A 94 -8.00 -5.68 -16.79
N GLU A 95 -7.33 -4.83 -17.57
CA GLU A 95 -7.51 -3.39 -17.50
C GLU A 95 -8.99 -3.04 -17.68
N ARG A 96 -9.55 -2.39 -16.65
CA ARG A 96 -10.91 -1.84 -16.65
C ARG A 96 -10.79 -0.33 -16.69
N THR A 97 -11.73 0.33 -17.36
CA THR A 97 -11.88 1.79 -17.32
C THR A 97 -13.00 2.14 -16.35
N ALA A 98 -13.00 3.36 -15.79
CA ALA A 98 -14.08 3.89 -14.96
C ALA A 98 -14.37 3.13 -13.64
N TYR A 99 -13.36 2.82 -12.84
CA TYR A 99 -13.53 2.47 -11.42
C TYR A 99 -13.02 3.62 -10.52
N PRO A 100 -13.64 3.84 -9.35
CA PRO A 100 -13.17 4.87 -8.46
C PRO A 100 -11.84 4.50 -7.81
N LYS A 101 -11.17 5.52 -7.27
CA LYS A 101 -10.07 5.37 -6.32
C LYS A 101 -10.53 5.85 -4.95
N ILE A 102 -10.12 5.16 -3.89
CA ILE A 102 -10.58 5.45 -2.54
C ILE A 102 -9.50 6.20 -1.78
N LEU A 103 -9.89 7.29 -1.11
CA LEU A 103 -9.02 8.07 -0.24
C LEU A 103 -9.17 7.58 1.20
N VAL A 104 -8.04 7.33 1.86
CA VAL A 104 -7.97 6.80 3.22
C VAL A 104 -7.05 7.66 4.07
N ASP A 105 -7.47 7.98 5.28
CA ASP A 105 -6.64 8.69 6.25
C ASP A 105 -5.45 7.80 6.66
N ALA A 106 -4.22 8.29 6.46
CA ALA A 106 -3.01 7.50 6.66
C ALA A 106 -2.74 7.11 8.13
N LYS A 107 -3.39 7.77 9.11
CA LYS A 107 -3.20 7.52 10.55
C LYS A 107 -4.28 6.61 11.12
N THR A 108 -5.52 6.83 10.72
CA THR A 108 -6.70 6.15 11.28
C THR A 108 -7.18 5.01 10.41
N THR A 109 -6.72 4.93 9.15
CA THR A 109 -7.15 3.95 8.14
C THR A 109 -8.63 4.06 7.75
N GLU A 110 -9.29 5.17 8.11
CA GLU A 110 -10.69 5.44 7.76
C GLU A 110 -10.80 5.93 6.31
N VAL A 111 -11.85 5.51 5.61
CA VAL A 111 -12.18 6.05 4.28
C VAL A 111 -12.70 7.47 4.43
N ILE A 112 -12.09 8.40 3.72
CA ILE A 112 -12.36 9.84 3.82
C ILE A 112 -12.88 10.45 2.51
N GLY A 113 -12.93 9.68 1.43
CA GLY A 113 -13.44 10.16 0.15
C GLY A 113 -13.29 9.17 -1.00
N GLU A 114 -13.85 9.55 -2.14
CA GLU A 114 -13.84 8.77 -3.38
C GLU A 114 -13.54 9.69 -4.57
N ILE A 115 -12.52 9.33 -5.37
CA ILE A 115 -12.26 9.95 -6.66
C ILE A 115 -12.95 9.09 -7.72
N PRO A 116 -13.92 9.62 -8.48
CA PRO A 116 -14.63 8.86 -9.50
C PRO A 116 -13.66 8.42 -10.62
N GLY A 117 -13.94 7.25 -11.20
CA GLY A 117 -13.16 6.74 -12.33
C GLY A 117 -13.41 7.54 -13.61
N GLU A 118 -12.35 7.76 -14.40
CA GLU A 118 -12.40 8.35 -15.75
C GLU A 118 -12.54 7.28 -16.85
#